data_AF-A0A4Q5WAL7-F1
#
_entry.id   AF-A0A4Q5WAL7-F1
#
_cell.length_a   1.000
_cell.length_b   1.000
_cell.length_c   1.000
_cell.angle_alpha   90.00
_cell.angle_beta   90.00
_cell.angle_gamma   90.00
#
_symmetry.space_group_name_H-M   'P 1'
#
loop_
_entity.id
_entity.type
_entity.pdbx_description
1 polymer ?
#
loop_
_entity_poly.entity_id
_entity_poly.type
_entity_poly.pdbx_seq_one_letter_code
_entity_poly.pdbx_strand_id
1 'polypeptide(L)' 'MKTKLLAATALCIAAMLGAGVAAAQVSEAGYSAPKTKWGAPDLQGFWNNTSVTGMQRPGDAKSLVVTEQEAERL' A
#
# COMPACT_ATOMS: atom_id res chain seq x y z
N MET A 1 34.80 -29.60 4.60
CA MET A 1 33.81 -29.16 5.62
C MET A 1 33.51 -27.66 5.53
N LYS A 2 34.52 -26.79 5.39
CA LYS A 2 34.36 -25.33 5.27
C LYS A 2 33.46 -24.88 4.10
N THR A 3 33.57 -25.51 2.93
CA THR A 3 32.74 -25.24 1.75
C THR A 3 31.27 -25.59 1.94
N LYS A 4 30.96 -26.67 2.68
CA LYS A 4 29.59 -27.05 3.02
C LYS A 4 28.96 -26.08 4.02
N LEU A 5 29.77 -25.57 4.96
CA LEU A 5 29.34 -24.56 5.93
C LEU A 5 28.99 -23.23 5.23
N LEU A 6 29.86 -22.77 4.33
CA LEU A 6 29.65 -21.54 3.55
C LEU A 6 28.39 -21.63 2.68
N ALA A 7 28.13 -22.78 2.04
CA ALA A 7 26.93 -23.02 1.26
C ALA A 7 25.66 -23.00 2.12
N ALA A 8 25.69 -23.58 3.33
CA ALA A 8 24.56 -23.55 4.25
C ALA A 8 24.25 -22.13 4.75
N THR A 9 25.28 -21.33 5.07
CA THR A 9 25.11 -19.93 5.47
C THR A 9 24.53 -19.08 4.35
N ALA A 10 24.99 -19.26 3.11
CA ALA A 10 24.46 -18.56 1.95
C ALA A 10 22.97 -18.89 1.70
N LEU A 11 22.58 -20.16 1.88
CA LEU A 11 21.19 -20.60 1.75
C LEU A 11 20.28 -19.97 2.82
N CYS A 12 20.75 -19.89 4.08
CA CYS A 12 20.01 -19.23 5.15
C CYS A 12 19.81 -17.73 4.89
N ILE A 13 20.82 -17.04 4.37
CA ILE A 13 20.72 -15.61 4.03
C ILE A 13 19.73 -15.40 2.88
N ALA A 14 19.78 -16.26 1.85
CA ALA A 14 18.82 -16.19 0.73
C ALA A 14 17.36 -16.42 1.19
N ALA A 15 17.13 -17.33 2.13
CA ALA A 15 15.81 -17.58 2.70
C ALA A 15 15.29 -16.38 3.52
N MET A 16 16.17 -15.68 4.26
CA MET A 16 15.79 -14.49 5.03
C MET A 16 15.48 -13.28 4.14
N LEU A 17 16.20 -13.11 3.03
CA LEU A 17 15.95 -12.01 2.08
C LEU A 17 14.61 -12.17 1.33
N GLY A 18 14.14 -13.40 1.10
CA GLY A 18 12.84 -13.67 0.48
C GLY A 18 11.63 -13.42 1.40
N ALA A 19 11.82 -13.44 2.72
CA ALA A 19 10.73 -13.27 3.68
C ALA A 19 10.20 -11.83 3.77
N GLY A 20 11.04 -10.82 3.47
CA GLY A 20 10.66 -9.41 3.51
C GLY A 20 9.59 -9.04 2.49
N VAL A 21 9.50 -9.76 1.36
CA VAL A 21 8.51 -9.50 0.31
C VAL A 21 7.10 -9.94 0.73
N ALA A 22 7.00 -10.96 1.59
CA ALA A 22 5.72 -11.45 2.13
C ALA A 22 5.17 -10.56 3.26
N ALA A 23 6.06 -9.89 4.02
CA ALA A 23 5.66 -9.00 5.10
C ALA A 23 4.91 -7.74 4.62
N ALA A 24 5.10 -7.33 3.37
CA ALA A 24 4.38 -6.19 2.77
C ALA A 24 2.89 -6.47 2.48
N GLN A 25 2.46 -7.74 2.53
CA GLN A 25 1.06 -8.14 2.32
C GLN A 25 0.32 -8.44 3.62
N VAL A 26 0.90 -8.09 4.78
CA VAL A 26 0.25 -8.32 6.07
C VAL A 26 -0.86 -7.29 6.25
N SER A 27 -2.10 -7.76 6.15
CA SER A 27 -3.27 -7.01 6.59
C SER A 27 -3.19 -6.73 8.09
N GLU A 28 -3.84 -5.66 8.54
CA GLU A 28 -3.92 -5.30 9.96
C GLU A 28 -4.34 -6.51 10.84
N ALA A 29 -3.74 -6.62 12.02
CA ALA A 29 -3.99 -7.73 12.93
C ALA A 29 -5.49 -7.83 13.25
N GLY A 30 -6.11 -8.98 12.92
CA GLY A 30 -7.54 -9.22 13.13
C GLY A 30 -8.43 -8.89 11.93
N TYR A 31 -7.89 -8.37 10.83
CA TYR A 31 -8.65 -8.20 9.60
C TYR A 31 -8.85 -9.53 8.85
N SER A 32 -10.11 -9.91 8.62
CA SER A 32 -10.48 -11.02 7.75
C SER A 32 -11.22 -10.49 6.52
N ALA A 33 -10.63 -10.69 5.33
CA ALA A 33 -11.26 -10.26 4.08
C ALA A 33 -12.63 -10.93 3.88
N PRO A 34 -13.69 -10.17 3.57
CA PRO A 34 -15.01 -10.73 3.34
C PRO A 34 -15.01 -11.62 2.10
N LYS A 35 -15.83 -12.67 2.14
CA LYS A 35 -15.97 -13.64 1.05
C LYS A 35 -17.44 -13.85 0.69
N THR A 36 -17.67 -14.04 -0.60
CA THR A 36 -18.95 -14.46 -1.14
C THR A 36 -19.28 -15.91 -0.71
N LYS A 37 -20.55 -16.32 -0.84
CA LYS A 37 -21.00 -17.68 -0.49
C LYS A 37 -20.28 -18.82 -1.24
N TRP A 38 -19.65 -18.51 -2.38
CA TRP A 38 -18.86 -19.44 -3.20
C TRP A 38 -17.35 -19.23 -3.05
N GLY A 39 -16.91 -18.49 -2.03
CA GLY A 39 -15.51 -18.43 -1.60
C GLY A 39 -14.62 -17.41 -2.32
N ALA A 40 -15.14 -16.66 -3.29
CA ALA A 40 -14.41 -15.56 -3.94
C ALA A 40 -14.38 -14.31 -3.03
N PRO A 41 -13.35 -13.44 -3.14
CA PRO A 41 -13.32 -12.16 -2.43
C PRO A 41 -14.59 -11.34 -2.69
N ASP A 42 -15.17 -10.80 -1.62
CA ASP A 42 -16.34 -9.95 -1.73
C ASP A 42 -15.92 -8.48 -1.88
N LEU A 43 -16.18 -7.91 -3.06
CA LEU A 43 -15.90 -6.52 -3.38
C LEU A 43 -17.19 -5.68 -3.48
N GLN A 44 -18.29 -6.15 -2.90
CA GLN A 44 -19.53 -5.40 -2.83
C GLN A 44 -19.40 -4.19 -1.88
N GLY A 45 -20.26 -3.20 -2.09
CA GLY A 45 -20.28 -1.96 -1.31
C GLY A 45 -20.56 -0.74 -2.17
N PHE A 46 -20.44 0.44 -1.57
CA PHE A 46 -20.56 1.72 -2.28
C PHE A 46 -19.18 2.17 -2.72
N TRP A 47 -18.96 2.16 -4.03
CA TRP A 47 -17.74 2.65 -4.65
C TRP A 47 -18.01 4.03 -5.25
N ASN A 48 -17.08 4.96 -5.00
CA ASN A 48 -17.08 6.24 -5.67
C ASN A 48 -15.93 6.29 -6.69
N ASN A 49 -16.18 6.83 -7.89
CA ASN A 49 -15.16 7.09 -8.91
C ASN A 49 -14.65 8.54 -8.86
N THR A 50 -15.22 9.40 -8.01
CA THR A 50 -14.74 10.79 -7.89
C THR A 50 -13.27 10.80 -7.51
N SER A 51 -12.45 11.46 -8.34
CA SER A 51 -11.10 11.82 -7.95
C SER A 51 -11.17 12.95 -6.92
N VAL A 52 -10.69 12.68 -5.71
CA VAL A 52 -10.57 13.71 -4.65
C VAL A 52 -9.41 14.66 -4.96
N THR A 53 -8.43 14.21 -5.74
CA THR A 53 -7.29 15.02 -6.15
C THR A 53 -7.58 15.69 -7.49
N GLY A 54 -7.62 17.02 -7.49
CA GLY A 54 -7.66 17.81 -8.70
C GLY A 54 -6.35 17.68 -9.49
N MET A 55 -6.45 17.44 -10.79
CA MET A 55 -5.27 17.37 -11.68
C MET A 55 -4.91 18.72 -12.30
N GLN A 56 -5.76 19.73 -12.12
CA GLN A 56 -5.52 21.10 -12.53
C GLN A 56 -5.39 22.02 -11.32
N ARG A 57 -4.66 23.13 -11.49
CA ARG A 57 -4.62 24.21 -10.51
C ARG A 57 -6.04 24.79 -10.33
N PRO A 58 -6.54 24.91 -9.09
CA PRO A 58 -7.80 25.59 -8.82
C PRO A 58 -7.81 27.02 -9.36
N GLY A 59 -8.93 27.48 -9.93
CA GLY A 59 -9.04 28.83 -10.51
C GLY A 59 -8.86 29.95 -9.49
N ASP A 60 -9.15 29.67 -8.22
CA ASP A 60 -9.02 30.61 -7.11
C ASP A 60 -7.58 30.71 -6.56
N ALA A 61 -6.68 29.81 -6.96
CA ALA A 61 -5.27 29.80 -6.57
C ALA A 61 -4.44 30.77 -7.43
N LYS A 62 -4.66 32.08 -7.24
CA LYS A 62 -4.05 33.16 -8.05
C LYS A 62 -2.55 33.37 -7.82
N SER A 63 -2.03 33.00 -6.65
CA SER A 63 -0.62 33.16 -6.27
C SER A 63 0.16 31.84 -6.33
N LEU A 64 1.49 31.94 -6.34
CA LEU A 64 2.37 30.76 -6.24
C LEU A 64 2.38 30.15 -4.84
N VAL A 65 2.23 30.99 -3.81
CA VAL A 65 2.17 30.61 -2.40
C VAL A 65 0.84 31.13 -1.86
N VAL A 66 0.06 30.23 -1.26
CA VAL A 66 -1.21 30.53 -0.60
C VAL A 66 -1.04 30.46 0.91
N THR A 67 -1.84 31.23 1.63
CA THR A 67 -1.99 31.09 3.08
C THR A 67 -2.83 29.85 3.42
N GLU A 68 -2.76 29.38 4.67
CA GLU A 68 -3.57 28.23 5.13
C GLU A 68 -5.07 28.47 4.91
N GLN A 69 -5.54 29.68 5.23
CA GLN A 69 -6.94 30.09 5.05
C GLN A 69 -7.38 30.13 3.56
N GLU A 70 -6.44 30.33 2.64
CA GLU A 70 -6.71 30.23 1.21
C GLU A 70 -6.74 28.77 0.77
N ALA A 71 -5.85 27.93 1.27
CA ALA A 71 -5.82 26.50 0.97
C ALA A 71 -7.12 25.77 1.38
N GLU A 72 -7.71 26.12 2.52
CA GLU A 72 -9.00 25.57 2.97
C GLU A 72 -10.19 25.91 2.05
N ARG A 73 -10.05 26.91 1.18
CA ARG A 73 -11.10 27.38 0.25
C ARG A 73 -10.93 26.85 -1.18
N LEU A 74 -9.82 26.18 -1.49
CA LEU A 74 -9.53 25.58 -2.80
C LEU A 74 -10.15 24.18 -2.92
#